data_AF-A0A7W0PII8-F1
#
_entry.id   AF-A0A7W0PII8-F1
#
_cell.length_a   1.000
_cell.length_b   1.000
_cell.length_c   1.000
_cell.angle_alpha   90.00
_cell.angle_beta   90.00
_cell.angle_gamma   90.00
#
_symmetry.space_group_name_H-M   'P 1'
#
loop_
_entity.id
_entity.type
_entity.pdbx_description
1 polymer ?
#
loop_
_entity_poly.entity_id
_entity_poly.type
_entity_poly.pdbx_seq_one_letter_code
_entity_poly.pdbx_strand_id
1 'polypeptide(L)'
;MRRVPRIVVLVVTLAAALAAATPAGSANECEGLQVCVPIAGPWVSVPAAGGAARPEVAWQLTCPRNFIVGGLDAELTHRAIDVSFLGMLGSPVNPGITTSRSVTFVATYVGTSSTSPSFKPYVGCMPARGGGSRVPTSVSVFPPGQPVTRRSKTVRVRPGAATVNLECRSGERLVGASHAFGFFMRTPPSASLVSSVSGSRTVRGGKVVVSVRGDAEVGGVRAVIQVQAVCSRSR
;
A
#
# COMPACT_ATOMS: atom_id res chain seq x y z
N MET A 1 38.75 -21.11 -69.60
CA MET A 1 38.74 -22.14 -68.53
C MET A 1 37.98 -21.59 -67.34
N ARG A 2 36.96 -22.34 -66.90
CA ARG A 2 36.02 -22.03 -65.81
C ARG A 2 36.71 -22.10 -64.44
N ARG A 3 36.35 -21.22 -63.48
CA ARG A 3 35.80 -21.56 -62.14
C ARG A 3 35.06 -20.35 -61.54
N VAL A 4 33.77 -20.55 -61.25
CA VAL A 4 32.90 -19.72 -60.39
C VAL A 4 32.84 -20.42 -59.00
N PRO A 5 32.11 -19.91 -57.98
CA PRO A 5 32.55 -19.02 -56.90
C PRO A 5 32.63 -19.75 -55.53
N ARG A 6 33.20 -19.12 -54.51
CA ARG A 6 32.92 -19.47 -53.10
C ARG A 6 32.48 -18.23 -52.33
N ILE A 7 31.17 -18.01 -52.40
CA ILE A 7 30.40 -17.25 -51.41
C ILE A 7 30.52 -18.01 -50.09
N VAL A 8 31.15 -17.42 -49.09
CA VAL A 8 30.99 -17.80 -47.67
C VAL A 8 30.70 -16.51 -46.90
N VAL A 9 29.41 -16.17 -46.89
CA VAL A 9 28.63 -15.77 -45.72
C VAL A 9 29.47 -15.31 -44.50
N LEU A 10 29.70 -14.01 -44.38
CA LEU A 10 30.04 -13.39 -43.09
C LEU A 10 28.79 -12.70 -42.55
N VAL A 11 27.85 -13.52 -42.06
CA VAL A 11 26.67 -13.05 -41.34
C VAL A 11 27.08 -12.66 -39.93
N VAL A 12 27.11 -11.35 -39.70
CA VAL A 12 26.69 -10.62 -38.50
C VAL A 12 26.58 -11.48 -37.23
N THR A 13 27.61 -11.44 -36.39
CA THR A 13 27.51 -11.70 -34.95
C THR A 13 27.78 -10.40 -34.18
N LEU A 14 26.95 -9.39 -34.45
CA LEU A 14 26.73 -8.32 -33.48
C LEU A 14 25.83 -8.92 -32.41
N ALA A 15 26.43 -9.66 -31.48
CA ALA A 15 25.78 -10.08 -30.25
C ALA A 15 25.50 -8.82 -29.44
N ALA A 16 24.37 -8.18 -29.75
CA ALA A 16 23.77 -7.19 -28.89
C ALA A 16 23.56 -7.87 -27.54
N ALA A 17 24.41 -7.52 -26.58
CA ALA A 17 24.18 -7.78 -25.19
C ALA A 17 22.89 -7.07 -24.79
N LEU A 18 21.75 -7.73 -25.04
CA LEU A 18 20.51 -7.52 -24.34
C LEU A 18 20.76 -7.99 -22.91
N ALA A 19 21.57 -7.22 -22.17
CA ALA A 19 21.37 -7.12 -20.74
C ALA A 19 19.93 -6.63 -20.60
N ALA A 20 19.01 -7.56 -20.35
CA ALA A 20 17.70 -7.21 -19.84
C ALA A 20 17.97 -6.37 -18.60
N ALA A 21 17.82 -5.04 -18.75
CA ALA A 21 17.80 -4.14 -17.63
C ALA A 21 16.62 -4.60 -16.77
N THR A 22 16.90 -5.39 -15.74
CA THR A 22 15.93 -5.63 -14.67
C THR A 22 15.50 -4.25 -14.21
N PRO A 23 14.21 -3.92 -14.22
CA PRO A 23 13.78 -2.62 -13.73
C PRO A 23 14.26 -2.49 -12.29
N ALA A 24 15.18 -1.55 -12.07
CA ALA A 24 15.72 -1.26 -10.75
C ALA A 24 14.56 -0.82 -9.84
N GLY A 25 14.34 -1.62 -8.79
CA GLY A 25 13.22 -1.53 -7.85
C GLY A 25 12.21 -2.66 -8.07
N SER A 26 12.61 -3.93 -7.96
CA SER A 26 11.64 -5.01 -7.83
C SER A 26 11.33 -5.16 -6.36
N ALA A 27 10.19 -4.64 -5.93
CA ALA A 27 9.58 -5.14 -4.72
C ALA A 27 9.42 -6.68 -4.84
N ASN A 28 9.62 -7.36 -3.72
CA ASN A 28 9.67 -8.82 -3.61
C ASN A 28 8.34 -9.40 -3.12
N GLU A 29 7.23 -8.66 -3.27
CA GLU A 29 5.92 -9.05 -2.75
C GLU A 29 5.35 -10.32 -3.40
N CYS A 30 5.90 -10.73 -4.55
CA CYS A 30 5.55 -11.96 -5.25
C CYS A 30 6.63 -13.05 -5.20
N GLU A 31 7.77 -12.79 -4.53
CA GLU A 31 8.86 -13.76 -4.44
C GLU A 31 8.39 -15.03 -3.70
N GLY A 32 8.65 -16.20 -4.29
CA GLY A 32 8.23 -17.49 -3.72
C GLY A 32 6.75 -17.89 -3.91
N LEU A 33 5.93 -17.05 -4.55
CA LEU A 33 4.52 -17.36 -4.82
C LEU A 33 4.32 -17.93 -6.23
N GLN A 34 3.76 -19.14 -6.32
CA GLN A 34 3.50 -19.81 -7.61
C GLN A 34 2.54 -19.03 -8.53
N VAL A 35 1.52 -18.39 -7.94
CA VAL A 35 0.58 -17.51 -8.64
C VAL A 35 0.46 -16.22 -7.84
N CYS A 36 0.94 -15.13 -8.42
CA CYS A 36 0.91 -13.82 -7.79
C CYS A 36 0.53 -12.72 -8.78
N VAL A 37 -0.36 -11.84 -8.36
CA VAL A 37 -0.67 -10.58 -9.04
C VAL A 37 -0.06 -9.44 -8.20
N PRO A 38 1.00 -8.78 -8.68
CA PRO A 38 1.60 -7.66 -7.95
C PRO A 38 0.70 -6.43 -8.02
N ILE A 39 0.45 -5.81 -6.87
CA ILE A 39 -0.31 -4.56 -6.76
C ILE A 39 0.57 -3.50 -6.09
N ALA A 40 0.99 -2.52 -6.90
CA ALA A 40 1.71 -1.35 -6.43
C ALA A 40 0.74 -0.26 -5.94
N GLY A 41 1.01 0.27 -4.75
CA GLY A 41 0.38 1.48 -4.23
C GLY A 41 1.01 2.78 -4.78
N PRO A 42 0.46 3.93 -4.38
CA PRO A 42 1.11 5.21 -4.62
C PRO A 42 2.31 5.41 -3.67
N TRP A 43 3.16 6.39 -3.94
CA TRP A 43 4.09 6.90 -2.93
C TRP A 43 3.30 7.61 -1.83
N VAL A 44 3.35 7.11 -0.61
CA VAL A 44 2.65 7.62 0.56
C VAL A 44 3.57 8.52 1.37
N SER A 45 3.15 9.76 1.64
CA SER A 45 3.93 10.70 2.45
C SER A 45 3.88 10.33 3.94
N VAL A 46 5.04 10.30 4.59
CA VAL A 46 5.17 10.09 6.03
C VAL A 46 5.55 11.43 6.67
N PRO A 47 4.74 12.00 7.57
CA PRO A 47 5.05 13.27 8.18
C PRO A 47 6.35 13.18 8.97
N ALA A 48 7.28 14.09 8.69
CA ALA A 48 8.40 14.35 9.57
C ALA A 48 7.93 15.20 10.75
N ALA A 49 7.98 14.67 11.96
CA ALA A 49 7.73 15.43 13.19
C ALA A 49 8.87 15.18 14.17
N GLY A 50 9.31 16.23 14.87
CA GLY A 50 10.23 16.12 15.99
C GLY A 50 9.53 15.65 17.28
N GLY A 51 10.30 15.12 18.23
CA GLY A 51 9.79 14.74 19.56
C GLY A 51 9.62 13.22 19.77
N ALA A 52 9.13 12.84 20.95
CA ALA A 52 8.95 11.42 21.32
C ALA A 52 7.69 10.80 20.69
N ALA A 53 6.59 11.55 20.62
CA ALA A 53 5.37 11.12 19.94
C ALA A 53 5.52 11.35 18.44
N ARG A 54 5.67 10.26 17.66
CA ARG A 54 5.78 10.32 16.21
C ARG A 54 4.43 10.06 15.55
N PRO A 55 4.03 10.86 14.55
CA PRO A 55 2.80 10.63 13.82
C PRO A 55 2.92 9.38 12.96
N GLU A 56 1.90 8.52 13.04
CA GLU A 56 1.76 7.37 12.16
C GLU A 56 0.87 7.71 10.98
N VAL A 57 1.19 7.19 9.80
CA VAL A 57 0.31 7.18 8.64
C VAL A 57 -0.09 5.76 8.29
N ALA A 58 -1.35 5.58 7.93
CA ALA A 58 -1.90 4.29 7.55
C ALA A 58 -2.38 4.33 6.10
N TRP A 59 -1.95 3.36 5.29
CA TRP A 59 -2.39 3.18 3.91
C TRP A 59 -2.84 1.75 3.66
N GLN A 60 -4.08 1.56 3.24
CA GLN A 60 -4.65 0.26 2.94
C GLN A 60 -4.58 -0.03 1.44
N LEU A 61 -4.02 -1.19 1.10
CA LEU A 61 -4.13 -1.80 -0.23
C LEU A 61 -5.16 -2.93 -0.20
N THR A 62 -5.74 -3.23 -1.35
CA THR A 62 -6.80 -4.24 -1.48
C THR A 62 -6.63 -5.01 -2.78
N CYS A 63 -6.54 -6.32 -2.67
CA CYS A 63 -6.47 -7.25 -3.78
C CYS A 63 -7.76 -7.28 -4.62
N PRO A 64 -7.67 -7.66 -5.90
CA PRO A 64 -8.83 -7.93 -6.74
C PRO A 64 -9.78 -8.98 -6.14
N ARG A 65 -11.02 -9.02 -6.64
CA ARG A 65 -12.01 -10.02 -6.20
C ARG A 65 -11.44 -11.42 -6.36
N ASN A 66 -11.69 -12.30 -5.39
CA ASN A 66 -11.20 -13.69 -5.33
C ASN A 66 -9.69 -13.86 -5.05
N PHE A 67 -8.98 -12.79 -4.73
CA PHE A 67 -7.59 -12.84 -4.27
C PHE A 67 -7.47 -12.42 -2.81
N ILE A 68 -6.49 -13.00 -2.12
CA ILE A 68 -6.04 -12.65 -0.77
C ILE A 68 -4.60 -12.13 -0.83
N VAL A 69 -4.18 -11.38 0.19
CA VAL A 69 -2.80 -10.92 0.29
C VAL A 69 -1.92 -12.09 0.69
N GLY A 70 -0.95 -12.44 -0.15
CA GLY A 70 0.02 -13.52 0.02
C GLY A 70 1.46 -13.06 0.18
N GLY A 71 1.75 -11.78 -0.07
CA GLY A 71 3.07 -11.18 0.14
C GLY A 71 3.00 -9.67 0.27
N LEU A 72 4.01 -9.09 0.93
CA LEU A 72 4.06 -7.69 1.35
C LEU A 72 5.47 -7.16 1.15
N ASP A 73 5.59 -5.97 0.58
CA ASP A 73 6.86 -5.26 0.53
C ASP A 73 6.65 -3.74 0.49
N ALA A 74 7.71 -2.97 0.72
CA ALA A 74 7.68 -1.52 0.61
C ALA A 74 9.03 -0.96 0.15
N GLU A 75 9.01 -0.03 -0.81
CA GLU A 75 10.17 0.81 -1.12
C GLU A 75 10.16 2.06 -0.26
N LEU A 76 11.32 2.48 0.26
CA LEU A 76 11.45 3.62 1.15
C LEU A 76 12.34 4.70 0.52
N THR A 77 11.93 5.97 0.58
CA THR A 77 12.86 7.07 0.23
C THR A 77 13.89 7.33 1.32
N HIS A 78 13.71 6.76 2.51
CA HIS A 78 14.62 6.92 3.63
C HIS A 78 14.59 5.69 4.54
N ARG A 79 15.76 5.19 4.94
CA ARG A 79 15.93 4.03 5.84
C ARG A 79 15.39 4.18 7.26
N ALA A 80 14.90 5.37 7.60
CA ALA A 80 14.41 5.70 8.95
C ALA A 80 12.88 5.80 8.96
N ILE A 81 12.25 5.26 7.92
CA ILE A 81 10.83 4.96 7.93
C ILE A 81 10.71 3.56 8.53
N ASP A 82 10.05 3.45 9.66
CA ASP A 82 9.60 2.18 10.20
C ASP A 82 8.24 1.84 9.58
N VAL A 83 8.09 0.61 9.08
CA VAL A 83 6.86 0.16 8.40
C VAL A 83 6.38 -1.15 9.01
N SER A 84 5.14 -1.14 9.49
CA SER A 84 4.42 -2.29 10.00
C SER A 84 3.25 -2.65 9.09
N PHE A 85 2.88 -3.93 9.05
CA PHE A 85 1.78 -4.42 8.23
C PHE A 85 0.66 -4.99 9.11
N LEU A 86 -0.50 -4.36 9.08
CA LEU A 86 -1.71 -4.85 9.74
C LEU A 86 -2.52 -5.67 8.73
N GLY A 87 -2.23 -6.96 8.69
CA GLY A 87 -2.97 -7.97 7.92
C GLY A 87 -3.79 -8.87 8.84
N MET A 88 -4.92 -9.39 8.34
CA MET A 88 -5.65 -10.43 9.06
C MET A 88 -5.09 -11.80 8.70
N LEU A 89 -4.50 -12.48 9.68
CA LEU A 89 -4.08 -13.87 9.55
C LEU A 89 -5.23 -14.75 10.04
N GLY A 90 -5.60 -15.76 9.26
CA GLY A 90 -6.57 -16.78 9.69
C GLY A 90 -5.88 -18.12 9.78
N SER A 91 -6.41 -18.99 10.64
CA SER A 91 -5.83 -20.31 10.88
C SER A 91 -6.22 -21.32 9.78
N PRO A 92 -5.32 -22.24 9.39
CA PRO A 92 -3.90 -22.31 9.76
C PRO A 92 -3.08 -21.19 9.12
N VAL A 93 -2.15 -20.61 9.89
CA VAL A 93 -1.30 -19.52 9.42
C VAL A 93 -0.12 -20.08 8.64
N ASN A 94 -0.04 -19.74 7.35
CA ASN A 94 1.22 -19.86 6.60
C ASN A 94 1.97 -18.52 6.76
N PRO A 95 3.28 -18.52 7.07
CA PRO A 95 4.08 -17.30 7.11
C PRO A 95 3.89 -16.46 5.84
N GLY A 96 3.68 -15.15 6.00
CA GLY A 96 3.52 -14.22 4.88
C GLY A 96 2.13 -14.21 4.20
N ILE A 97 1.22 -15.13 4.53
CA ILE A 97 -0.10 -15.23 3.88
C ILE A 97 -1.20 -14.75 4.81
N THR A 98 -1.96 -13.75 4.37
CA THR A 98 -3.18 -13.30 5.05
C THR A 98 -4.39 -14.12 4.59
N THR A 99 -5.45 -14.16 5.40
CA THR A 99 -6.76 -14.70 4.96
C THR A 99 -7.70 -13.64 4.42
N SER A 100 -7.21 -12.42 4.24
CA SER A 100 -8.01 -11.29 3.84
C SER A 100 -7.53 -10.68 2.53
N ARG A 101 -8.42 -9.95 1.89
CA ARG A 101 -8.13 -9.27 0.63
C ARG A 101 -7.45 -7.91 0.81
N SER A 102 -7.18 -7.48 2.03
CA SER A 102 -6.68 -6.14 2.32
C SER A 102 -5.68 -6.16 3.45
N VAL A 103 -4.66 -5.34 3.33
CA VAL A 103 -3.63 -5.12 4.35
C VAL A 103 -3.44 -3.62 4.51
N THR A 104 -3.14 -3.19 5.73
CA THR A 104 -2.82 -1.79 6.02
C THR A 104 -1.34 -1.66 6.35
N PHE A 105 -0.63 -0.83 5.60
CA PHE A 105 0.72 -0.40 5.88
C PHE A 105 0.64 0.75 6.86
N VAL A 106 1.31 0.64 8.00
CA VAL A 106 1.43 1.69 8.99
C VAL A 106 2.88 2.12 9.00
N ALA A 107 3.14 3.39 8.73
CA ALA A 107 4.49 3.92 8.63
C ALA A 107 4.68 5.10 9.56
N THR A 108 5.88 5.17 10.14
CA THR A 108 6.30 6.22 11.06
C THR A 108 7.73 6.63 10.71
N TYR A 109 8.00 7.93 10.67
CA TYR A 109 9.38 8.41 10.46
C TYR A 109 10.07 8.62 11.81
N VAL A 110 11.14 7.85 12.04
CA VAL A 110 11.93 7.89 13.28
C VAL A 110 13.23 8.68 13.14
N GLY A 111 13.48 9.29 11.98
CA GLY A 111 14.64 10.13 11.74
C GLY A 111 14.52 11.53 12.35
N THR A 112 15.54 12.36 12.07
CA THR A 112 15.65 13.74 12.59
C THR A 112 15.47 14.81 11.51
N SER A 113 15.36 14.43 10.23
CA SER A 113 15.11 15.38 9.14
C SER A 113 13.75 16.04 9.29
N SER A 114 13.65 17.30 8.87
CA SER A 114 12.39 18.04 8.73
C SER A 114 11.66 17.72 7.42
N THR A 115 12.32 17.04 6.48
CA THR A 115 11.72 16.67 5.19
C THR A 115 10.91 15.39 5.35
N SER A 116 9.60 15.46 5.07
CA SER A 116 8.70 14.31 5.07
C SER A 116 9.11 13.31 3.99
N PRO A 117 9.62 12.11 4.36
CA PRO A 117 9.94 11.09 3.37
C PRO A 117 8.66 10.41 2.87
N SER A 118 8.81 9.48 1.94
CA SER A 118 7.69 8.65 1.46
C SER A 118 8.07 7.19 1.34
N PHE A 119 7.06 6.33 1.32
CA PHE A 119 7.23 4.91 1.02
C PHE A 119 6.21 4.49 -0.03
N LYS A 120 6.53 3.46 -0.80
CA LYS A 120 5.61 2.89 -1.79
C LYS A 120 5.27 1.45 -1.37
N PRO A 121 4.01 1.18 -0.98
CA PRO A 121 3.61 -0.15 -0.57
C PRO A 121 3.34 -1.06 -1.76
N TYR A 122 3.66 -2.35 -1.61
CA TYR A 122 3.46 -3.39 -2.60
C TYR A 122 2.78 -4.61 -1.96
N VAL A 123 1.82 -5.19 -2.68
CA VAL A 123 1.06 -6.36 -2.23
C VAL A 123 1.05 -7.42 -3.32
N GLY A 124 1.50 -8.63 -2.95
CA GLY A 124 1.35 -9.82 -3.77
C GLY A 124 -0.02 -10.44 -3.50
N CYS A 125 -0.86 -10.50 -4.52
CA CYS A 125 -2.19 -11.07 -4.43
C CYS A 125 -2.20 -12.49 -5.00
N MET A 126 -2.58 -13.49 -4.19
CA MET A 126 -2.72 -14.88 -4.62
C MET A 126 -4.19 -15.31 -4.67
N PRO A 127 -4.58 -16.25 -5.55
CA PRO A 127 -5.94 -16.77 -5.58
C PRO A 127 -6.36 -17.32 -4.22
N ALA A 128 -7.57 -16.99 -3.76
CA ALA A 128 -8.12 -17.58 -2.56
C ALA A 128 -8.47 -19.07 -2.81
N ARG A 129 -7.57 -19.99 -2.46
CA ARG A 129 -7.84 -21.44 -2.46
C ARG A 129 -7.46 -22.03 -1.11
N GLY A 130 -8.43 -22.61 -0.42
CA GLY A 130 -8.25 -23.28 0.87
C GLY A 130 -9.59 -23.61 1.51
N GLY A 131 -10.01 -24.87 1.41
CA GLY A 131 -11.14 -25.44 2.12
C GLY A 131 -10.69 -26.73 2.79
N GLY A 132 -10.65 -26.75 4.12
CA GLY A 132 -10.41 -27.95 4.92
C GLY A 132 -11.59 -28.18 5.86
N SER A 133 -12.07 -29.42 5.93
CA SER A 133 -13.11 -29.83 6.87
C SER A 133 -12.56 -29.92 8.30
N ARG A 134 -13.38 -29.53 9.28
CA ARG A 134 -13.02 -29.55 10.71
C ARG A 134 -13.33 -30.90 11.34
N VAL A 135 -12.49 -31.30 12.31
CA VAL A 135 -12.83 -32.26 13.37
C VAL A 135 -13.20 -31.44 14.62
N PRO A 136 -14.31 -31.71 15.34
CA PRO A 136 -14.71 -30.91 16.49
C PRO A 136 -13.79 -31.13 17.69
N THR A 137 -13.29 -30.05 18.30
CA THR A 137 -12.74 -30.07 19.67
C THR A 137 -13.66 -29.28 20.58
N SER A 138 -14.16 -29.93 21.63
CA SER A 138 -15.06 -29.37 22.64
C SER A 138 -14.26 -28.67 23.73
N VAL A 139 -13.91 -27.41 23.50
CA VAL A 139 -13.50 -26.47 24.56
C VAL A 139 -14.12 -25.12 24.23
N SER A 140 -14.80 -24.50 25.19
CA SER A 140 -15.36 -23.15 25.06
C SER A 140 -14.23 -22.11 25.11
N VAL A 141 -13.57 -21.91 23.99
CA VAL A 141 -12.63 -20.81 23.78
C VAL A 141 -13.20 -19.93 22.67
N PHE A 142 -13.29 -18.61 22.91
CA PHE A 142 -13.69 -17.69 21.85
C PHE A 142 -12.60 -17.67 20.77
N PRO A 143 -12.90 -17.99 19.50
CA PRO A 143 -11.92 -17.79 18.44
C PRO A 143 -11.55 -16.30 18.37
N PRO A 144 -10.32 -15.94 17.92
CA PRO A 144 -9.99 -14.55 17.66
C PRO A 144 -11.07 -13.92 16.76
N GLY A 145 -11.84 -12.99 17.33
CA GLY A 145 -12.87 -12.28 16.59
C GLY A 145 -12.26 -11.27 15.62
N GLN A 146 -13.12 -10.64 14.80
CA GLN A 146 -12.77 -9.41 14.10
C GLN A 146 -13.38 -8.23 14.86
N PRO A 147 -12.81 -7.82 16.02
CA PRO A 147 -13.46 -6.84 16.89
C PRO A 147 -13.60 -5.47 16.23
N VAL A 148 -12.72 -5.18 15.26
CA VAL A 148 -12.75 -3.96 14.47
C VAL A 148 -12.69 -4.26 12.98
N THR A 149 -13.40 -3.48 12.19
CA THR A 149 -13.33 -3.43 10.72
C THR A 149 -12.76 -2.07 10.32
N ARG A 150 -11.73 -2.08 9.47
CA ARG A 150 -11.19 -0.86 8.88
C ARG A 150 -11.94 -0.54 7.59
N ARG A 151 -12.46 0.67 7.51
CA ARG A 151 -13.08 1.24 6.31
C ARG A 151 -12.14 2.28 5.76
N SER A 152 -11.97 2.30 4.45
CA SER A 152 -11.12 3.27 3.77
C SER A 152 -11.83 3.87 2.56
N LYS A 153 -11.53 5.13 2.27
CA LYS A 153 -12.02 5.86 1.10
C LYS A 153 -10.88 6.66 0.52
N THR A 154 -10.57 6.44 -0.75
CA THR A 154 -9.55 7.20 -1.49
C THR A 154 -10.21 8.23 -2.39
N VAL A 155 -9.79 9.48 -2.30
CA VAL A 155 -10.32 10.61 -3.08
C VAL A 155 -9.16 11.32 -3.76
N ARG A 156 -9.35 11.80 -5.00
CA ARG A 156 -8.35 12.61 -5.70
C ARG A 156 -8.25 14.00 -5.05
N VAL A 157 -7.03 14.42 -4.76
CA VAL A 157 -6.75 15.80 -4.36
C VAL A 157 -6.68 16.66 -5.62
N ARG A 158 -7.35 17.81 -5.58
CA ARG A 158 -7.36 18.81 -6.65
C ARG A 158 -6.83 20.13 -6.07
N PRO A 159 -6.35 21.06 -6.92
CA PRO A 159 -6.03 22.40 -6.47
C PRO A 159 -7.23 23.04 -5.74
N GLY A 160 -6.97 23.73 -4.63
CA GLY A 160 -7.97 24.35 -3.76
C GLY A 160 -8.25 23.53 -2.48
N ALA A 161 -9.37 23.85 -1.82
CA ALA A 161 -9.80 23.20 -0.60
C ALA A 161 -10.97 22.25 -0.84
N ALA A 162 -10.97 21.10 -0.17
CA ALA A 162 -12.05 20.12 -0.20
C ALA A 162 -12.22 19.46 1.17
N THR A 163 -13.42 18.92 1.42
CA THR A 163 -13.71 18.16 2.64
C THR A 163 -14.05 16.72 2.27
N VAL A 164 -13.38 15.76 2.93
CA VAL A 164 -13.63 14.34 2.75
C VAL A 164 -14.20 13.76 4.05
N ASN A 165 -15.38 13.16 3.94
CA ASN A 165 -16.05 12.52 5.08
C ASN A 165 -16.08 11.00 4.91
N LEU A 166 -15.92 10.29 6.03
CA LEU A 166 -16.06 8.85 6.15
C LEU A 166 -16.68 8.48 7.50
N GLU A 167 -17.58 7.51 7.50
CA GLU A 167 -18.27 7.03 8.71
C GLU A 167 -18.31 5.50 8.75
N CYS A 168 -18.55 4.98 9.96
CA CYS A 168 -18.84 3.56 10.16
C CYS A 168 -20.25 3.22 9.66
N ARG A 169 -20.53 1.93 9.41
CA ARG A 169 -21.90 1.53 9.05
C ARG A 169 -22.83 1.69 10.26
N SER A 170 -24.14 1.73 9.99
CA SER A 170 -25.14 1.66 11.05
C SER A 170 -24.91 0.44 11.95
N GLY A 171 -24.99 0.63 13.27
CA GLY A 171 -24.70 -0.39 14.27
C GLY A 171 -23.22 -0.62 14.57
N GLU A 172 -22.30 0.12 13.94
CA GLU A 172 -20.87 0.11 14.26
C GLU A 172 -20.47 1.41 14.99
N ARG A 173 -19.49 1.32 15.89
CA ARG A 173 -18.95 2.47 16.62
C ARG A 173 -17.59 2.86 16.05
N LEU A 174 -17.38 4.16 15.78
CA LEU A 174 -16.06 4.68 15.41
C LEU A 174 -15.13 4.65 16.64
N VAL A 175 -14.03 3.89 16.54
CA VAL A 175 -13.03 3.72 17.61
C VAL A 175 -11.63 4.21 17.20
N GLY A 176 -11.44 4.53 15.93
CA GLY A 176 -10.20 5.10 15.44
C GLY A 176 -10.40 5.75 14.08
N ALA A 177 -9.51 6.66 13.73
CA ALA A 177 -9.54 7.37 12.46
C ALA A 177 -8.10 7.61 11.99
N SER A 178 -7.86 7.80 10.70
CA SER A 178 -6.57 8.25 10.16
C SER A 178 -6.75 8.79 8.74
N HIS A 179 -5.72 9.45 8.21
CA HIS A 179 -5.64 9.78 6.81
C HIS A 179 -4.19 9.75 6.35
N ALA A 180 -3.98 9.58 5.05
CA ALA A 180 -2.66 9.62 4.42
C ALA A 180 -2.76 10.17 3.00
N PHE A 181 -1.74 10.87 2.55
CA PHE A 181 -1.61 11.34 1.17
C PHE A 181 -0.78 10.36 0.35
N GLY A 182 -1.20 10.12 -0.88
CA GLY A 182 -0.53 9.26 -1.84
C GLY A 182 -0.36 9.93 -3.20
N PHE A 183 0.76 9.68 -3.87
CA PHE A 183 1.09 10.19 -5.20
C PHE A 183 1.31 9.02 -6.15
N PHE A 184 0.42 8.85 -7.14
CA PHE A 184 0.59 7.82 -8.16
C PHE A 184 1.61 8.29 -9.20
N MET A 185 2.87 7.92 -8.98
CA MET A 185 4.00 8.24 -9.85
C MET A 185 4.99 7.08 -9.88
N ARG A 186 5.84 7.04 -10.90
CA ARG A 186 6.87 6.00 -11.02
C ARG A 186 8.00 6.21 -10.02
N THR A 187 8.56 7.42 -9.99
CA THR A 187 9.62 7.84 -9.06
C THR A 187 9.03 8.43 -7.79
N PRO A 188 9.81 8.48 -6.69
CA PRO A 188 9.39 9.19 -5.48
C PRO A 188 9.00 10.64 -5.75
N PRO A 189 7.98 11.18 -5.04
CA PRO A 189 7.64 12.59 -5.12
C PRO A 189 8.78 13.45 -4.54
N SER A 190 8.96 14.64 -5.11
CA SER A 190 9.84 15.66 -4.54
C SER A 190 9.30 16.17 -3.20
N ALA A 191 10.16 16.77 -2.39
CA ALA A 191 9.73 17.43 -1.15
C ALA A 191 8.69 18.54 -1.41
N SER A 192 8.83 19.29 -2.51
CA SER A 192 7.88 20.34 -2.93
C SER A 192 6.47 19.76 -3.18
N LEU A 193 6.41 18.65 -3.91
CA LEU A 193 5.14 18.00 -4.23
C LEU A 193 4.48 17.42 -2.97
N VAL A 194 5.28 16.86 -2.05
CA VAL A 194 4.74 16.41 -0.75
C VAL A 194 4.20 17.58 0.06
N SER A 195 4.87 18.74 0.06
CA SER A 195 4.39 19.94 0.77
C SER A 195 3.19 20.63 0.10
N SER A 196 2.94 20.35 -1.19
CA SER A 196 1.81 20.91 -1.95
C SER A 196 0.44 20.37 -1.52
N VAL A 197 0.40 19.38 -0.64
CA VAL A 197 -0.82 18.86 -0.02
C VAL A 197 -0.76 19.02 1.49
N SER A 198 -1.90 19.37 2.07
CA SER A 198 -2.06 19.40 3.52
C SER A 198 -3.45 18.92 3.92
N GLY A 199 -3.56 18.37 5.11
CA GLY A 199 -4.83 17.87 5.62
C GLY A 199 -4.91 17.96 7.13
N SER A 200 -6.10 18.26 7.63
CA SER A 200 -6.41 18.18 9.06
C SER A 200 -7.64 17.32 9.27
N ARG A 201 -7.53 16.39 10.22
CA ARG A 201 -8.60 15.44 10.55
C ARG A 201 -9.25 15.85 11.85
N THR A 202 -10.58 15.89 11.85
CA THR A 202 -11.40 15.96 13.05
C THR A 202 -12.37 14.78 13.10
N VAL A 203 -12.83 14.44 14.30
CA VAL A 203 -13.90 13.47 14.50
C VAL A 203 -15.09 14.22 15.09
N ARG A 204 -16.23 14.22 14.39
CA ARG A 204 -17.45 14.92 14.82
C ARG A 204 -18.66 14.02 14.59
N GLY A 205 -19.47 13.80 15.62
CA GLY A 205 -20.69 13.01 15.53
C GLY A 205 -20.49 11.57 15.01
N GLY A 206 -19.39 10.92 15.39
CA GLY A 206 -19.06 9.57 14.91
C GLY A 206 -18.55 9.50 13.46
N LYS A 207 -18.28 10.64 12.83
CA LYS A 207 -17.76 10.74 11.47
C LYS A 207 -16.33 11.27 11.48
N VAL A 208 -15.50 10.73 10.59
CA VAL A 208 -14.18 11.27 10.27
C VAL A 208 -14.36 12.34 9.21
N VAL A 209 -13.94 13.56 9.53
CA VAL A 209 -13.97 14.72 8.63
C VAL A 209 -12.54 15.16 8.39
N VAL A 210 -12.11 15.16 7.13
CA VAL A 210 -10.77 15.61 6.75
C VAL A 210 -10.89 16.83 5.85
N SER A 211 -10.37 17.97 6.31
CA SER A 211 -10.19 19.15 5.47
C SER A 211 -8.89 18.97 4.71
N VAL A 212 -8.91 19.13 3.40
CA VAL A 212 -7.80 18.87 2.49
C VAL A 212 -7.52 20.12 1.67
N ARG A 213 -6.25 20.47 1.52
CA ARG A 213 -5.78 21.49 0.58
C ARG A 213 -4.78 20.87 -0.39
N GLY A 214 -4.87 21.26 -1.64
CA GLY A 214 -3.87 21.01 -2.66
C GLY A 214 -3.51 22.30 -3.39
N ASP A 215 -2.25 22.49 -3.70
CA ASP A 215 -1.78 23.64 -4.49
C ASP A 215 -1.81 23.32 -6.00
N ALA A 216 -1.43 24.27 -6.85
CA ALA A 216 -1.46 24.09 -8.30
C ALA A 216 -0.61 22.90 -8.80
N GLU A 217 0.48 22.57 -8.10
CA GLU A 217 1.40 21.46 -8.43
C GLU A 217 0.68 20.09 -8.49
N VAL A 218 -0.37 19.89 -7.68
CA VAL A 218 -1.15 18.62 -7.69
C VAL A 218 -1.99 18.45 -8.95
N GLY A 219 -2.19 19.51 -9.74
CA GLY A 219 -2.91 19.46 -11.01
C GLY A 219 -2.22 18.58 -12.06
N GLY A 220 -0.88 18.52 -12.03
CA GLY A 220 -0.06 17.74 -12.96
C GLY A 220 0.10 16.27 -12.59
N VAL A 221 -0.31 15.86 -11.39
CA VAL A 221 -0.14 14.49 -10.90
C VAL A 221 -1.46 13.89 -10.41
N ARG A 222 -1.46 12.58 -10.17
CA ARG A 222 -2.57 11.91 -9.48
C ARG A 222 -2.24 11.82 -7.99
N ALA A 223 -2.36 12.96 -7.31
CA ALA A 223 -2.36 13.03 -5.85
C ALA A 223 -3.73 12.58 -5.29
N VAL A 224 -3.72 11.79 -4.23
CA VAL A 224 -4.90 11.24 -3.58
C VAL A 224 -4.76 11.35 -2.05
N ILE A 225 -5.89 11.38 -1.37
CA ILE A 225 -5.97 11.18 0.06
C ILE A 225 -6.75 9.89 0.33
N GLN A 226 -6.26 9.04 1.21
CA GLN A 226 -7.01 7.93 1.76
C GLN A 226 -7.41 8.27 3.20
N VAL A 227 -8.71 8.32 3.46
CA VAL A 227 -9.29 8.49 4.80
C VAL A 227 -9.69 7.13 5.33
N GLN A 228 -9.42 6.87 6.61
CA GLN A 228 -9.77 5.62 7.26
C GLN A 228 -10.59 5.84 8.53
N ALA A 229 -11.52 4.91 8.76
CA ALA A 229 -12.31 4.77 9.96
C ALA A 229 -12.15 3.34 10.49
N VAL A 230 -11.78 3.20 11.76
CA VAL A 230 -11.74 1.92 12.47
C VAL A 230 -13.04 1.80 13.24
N CYS A 231 -13.81 0.77 12.90
CA CYS A 231 -15.19 0.59 13.33
C CYS A 231 -15.32 -0.67 14.17
N SER A 232 -15.74 -0.57 15.42
CA SER A 232 -16.04 -1.74 16.25
C SER A 232 -17.49 -2.18 16.08
N ARG A 233 -17.70 -3.50 16.14
CA ARG A 233 -19.01 -4.13 16.32
C ARG A 233 -19.16 -4.57 17.78
N SER A 234 -18.90 -3.66 18.72
CA SER A 234 -19.23 -3.92 20.12
C SER A 234 -20.75 -3.78 20.25
N ARG A 235 -21.45 -4.90 20.48
CA ARG A 235 -22.65 -4.87 21.31
C ARG A 235 -22.22 -4.77 22.76
#